data_AF-A0A4Y6UM28-F1
#
_entry.id   AF-A0A4Y6UM28-F1
#
_cell.length_a   1.000
_cell.length_b   1.000
_cell.length_c   1.000
_cell.angle_alpha   90.00
_cell.angle_beta   90.00
_cell.angle_gamma   90.00
#
_symmetry.space_group_name_H-M   'P 1'
#
loop_
_entity.id
_entity.type
_entity.pdbx_description
1 polymer ?
#
loop_
_entity_poly.entity_id
_entity_poly.type
_entity_poly.pdbx_seq_one_letter_code
_entity_poly.pdbx_strand_id
1 'polypeptide(L)'
;MKGCLIYQVEIAETLEEALVREIREETGCLVKQYDQIQTVTSLYHYNEDNVNKCLKHIAVLYKIEIIGEIKRESDGKDSDGCIWQSIDTINYKKISPIVHIASKFIK
;
A
#
# COMPACT_ATOMS: atom_id res chain seq x y z
N MET A 1 -4.80 6.99 -12.14
CA MET A 1 -5.07 7.60 -10.82
C MET A 1 -3.85 7.32 -9.94
N LYS A 2 -3.35 8.29 -9.18
CA LYS A 2 -2.12 8.15 -8.39
C LYS A 2 -2.43 7.42 -7.08
N GLY A 3 -2.12 6.13 -7.00
CA GLY A 3 -2.18 5.34 -5.76
C GLY A 3 -0.78 5.19 -5.17
N CYS A 4 -0.69 5.04 -3.86
CA CYS A 4 0.51 4.59 -3.17
C CYS A 4 0.15 3.42 -2.27
N LEU A 5 0.72 2.25 -2.56
CA LEU A 5 0.43 0.99 -1.88
C LEU A 5 1.74 0.36 -1.44
N ILE A 6 1.71 -0.41 -0.36
CA ILE A 6 2.90 -0.90 0.33
C ILE A 6 2.69 -2.37 0.60
N TYR A 7 3.55 -3.17 0.00
CA TYR A 7 3.36 -4.59 -0.08
C TYR A 7 4.58 -5.35 0.41
N GLN A 8 4.34 -6.59 0.84
CA GLN A 8 5.40 -7.47 1.26
C GLN A 8 6.05 -8.09 0.01
N VAL A 9 7.37 -7.95 -0.08
CA VAL A 9 8.16 -8.55 -1.16
C VAL A 9 8.43 -10.00 -0.80
N GLU A 10 8.11 -10.93 -1.69
CA GLU A 10 8.46 -12.33 -1.50
C GLU A 10 9.93 -12.60 -1.84
N ILE A 11 10.51 -13.68 -1.29
CA ILE A 11 11.96 -13.96 -1.31
C ILE A 11 12.55 -14.01 -2.74
N ALA A 12 11.75 -14.38 -3.74
CA ALA A 12 12.20 -14.53 -5.12
C ALA A 12 11.64 -13.46 -6.08
N GLU A 13 10.97 -12.43 -5.55
CA GLU A 13 10.40 -11.36 -6.36
C GLU A 13 11.29 -10.11 -6.37
N THR A 14 11.36 -9.46 -7.53
CA THR A 14 11.76 -8.05 -7.63
C THR A 14 10.68 -7.15 -7.02
N LEU A 15 11.03 -5.89 -6.73
CA LEU A 15 10.09 -4.91 -6.20
C LEU A 15 8.93 -4.66 -7.18
N GLU A 16 9.24 -4.67 -8.48
CA GLU A 16 8.28 -4.47 -9.56
C GLU A 16 7.33 -5.65 -9.72
N GLU A 17 7.83 -6.88 -9.60
CA GLU A 17 6.98 -8.08 -9.62
C GLU A 17 6.00 -8.07 -8.44
N ALA A 18 6.49 -7.79 -7.24
CA ALA A 18 5.65 -7.64 -6.05
C ALA A 18 4.60 -6.54 -6.26
N LEU A 19 4.99 -5.36 -6.76
CA LEU A 19 4.05 -4.28 -7.06
C LEU A 19 2.93 -4.73 -8.01
N VAL A 20 3.26 -5.43 -9.11
CA VAL A 20 2.27 -5.84 -10.10
C VAL A 20 1.35 -6.93 -9.55
N ARG A 21 1.90 -7.93 -8.84
CA ARG A 21 1.13 -9.01 -8.21
C ARG A 21 0.12 -8.46 -7.22
N GLU A 22 0.58 -7.63 -6.31
CA GLU A 22 -0.21 -7.14 -5.19
C GLU A 22 -1.32 -6.18 -5.63
N ILE A 23 -1.05 -5.31 -6.60
CA ILE A 23 -2.11 -4.48 -7.22
C ILE A 23 -3.20 -5.37 -7.81
N ARG A 24 -2.83 -6.47 -8.47
CA ARG A 24 -3.79 -7.37 -9.06
C ARG A 24 -4.59 -8.14 -8.01
N GLU A 25 -3.94 -8.65 -6.97
CA GLU A 25 -4.57 -9.42 -5.90
C GLU A 25 -5.57 -8.58 -5.10
N GLU A 26 -5.15 -7.38 -4.68
CA GLU A 26 -5.94 -6.51 -3.81
C GLU A 26 -7.03 -5.74 -4.54
N THR A 27 -6.74 -5.28 -5.75
CA THR A 27 -7.63 -4.34 -6.47
C THR A 27 -8.28 -4.95 -7.71
N GLY A 28 -7.81 -6.09 -8.19
CA GLY A 28 -8.24 -6.67 -9.47
C GLY A 28 -7.75 -5.92 -10.71
N CYS A 29 -7.01 -4.82 -10.55
CA CYS A 29 -6.55 -3.99 -11.66
C CYS A 29 -5.20 -4.46 -12.22
N LEU A 30 -4.88 -4.00 -13.43
CA LEU A 30 -3.59 -4.20 -14.08
C LEU A 30 -2.75 -2.92 -14.01
N VAL A 31 -1.46 -3.04 -13.73
CA VAL A 31 -0.52 -1.92 -13.79
C VAL A 31 -0.14 -1.64 -15.25
N LYS A 32 -0.35 -0.42 -15.71
CA LYS A 32 0.03 0.06 -17.05
C LYS A 32 1.41 0.71 -17.05
N GLN A 33 1.70 1.50 -16.03
CA GLN A 33 2.96 2.21 -15.85
C GLN A 33 3.24 2.36 -14.36
N TYR A 34 4.50 2.34 -13.98
CA TYR A 34 4.96 2.60 -12.63
C TYR A 34 6.28 3.39 -12.65
N ASP A 35 6.41 4.31 -11.71
CA ASP A 35 7.63 5.08 -11.48
C ASP A 35 7.93 5.06 -9.98
N GLN A 36 9.11 4.55 -9.59
CA GLN A 36 9.56 4.63 -8.21
C GLN A 36 9.83 6.10 -7.85
N ILE A 37 9.26 6.57 -6.75
CA ILE A 37 9.38 7.98 -6.34
C ILE A 37 10.21 8.19 -5.07
N GLN A 38 10.19 7.25 -4.13
CA GLN A 38 10.93 7.38 -2.87
C GLN A 38 11.04 6.04 -2.14
N THR A 39 12.05 5.91 -1.29
CA THR A 39 12.11 4.88 -0.25
C THR A 39 11.94 5.54 1.12
N VAL A 40 11.00 5.06 1.92
CA VAL A 40 10.70 5.62 3.25
C VAL A 40 10.81 4.54 4.33
N THR A 41 10.98 4.98 5.57
CA THR A 41 10.95 4.11 6.74
C THR A 41 9.82 4.56 7.66
N SER A 42 9.10 3.60 8.24
CA SER A 42 8.07 3.85 9.25
C SER A 42 8.23 2.88 10.41
N LEU A 43 7.88 3.34 11.61
CA LEU A 43 7.84 2.51 12.82
C LEU A 43 6.39 2.28 13.20
N TYR A 44 6.02 1.04 13.46
CA TYR A 44 4.70 0.65 13.92
C TYR A 44 4.82 -0.07 15.26
N HIS A 45 4.33 0.59 16.31
CA HIS A 45 4.29 0.03 17.65
C HIS A 45 3.00 -0.74 17.86
N TYR A 46 3.11 -1.97 18.38
CA TYR A 46 1.96 -2.82 18.68
C TYR A 46 2.20 -3.59 19.98
N ASN A 47 1.11 -4.03 20.60
CA ASN A 47 1.17 -4.87 21.79
C ASN A 47 0.80 -6.31 21.41
N GLU A 48 1.67 -7.25 21.76
CA GLU A 48 1.45 -8.68 21.60
C GLU A 48 1.87 -9.36 22.92
N ASP A 49 0.97 -10.13 23.52
CA ASP A 49 1.19 -10.81 24.80
C ASP A 49 1.67 -9.88 25.94
N ASN A 50 1.10 -8.67 26.03
CA ASN A 50 1.50 -7.61 26.98
C ASN A 50 2.95 -7.13 26.83
N VAL A 51 3.59 -7.41 25.69
CA VAL A 51 4.90 -6.89 25.34
C VAL A 51 4.74 -5.84 24.25
N ASN A 52 5.25 -4.64 24.51
CA ASN A 52 5.36 -3.60 23.48
C ASN A 52 6.42 -4.02 22.47
N LYS A 53 6.00 -4.27 21.24
CA LYS A 53 6.86 -4.57 20.10
C LYS A 53 6.84 -3.42 19.10
N CYS A 54 7.86 -3.36 18.25
CA CYS A 54 7.97 -2.36 17.20
C CYS A 54 8.38 -3.03 15.89
N LEU A 55 7.56 -2.87 14.86
CA LEU A 55 7.92 -3.21 13.48
C LEU A 55 8.55 -2.01 12.81
N LYS A 56 9.68 -2.22 12.15
CA LYS A 56 10.30 -1.23 11.28
C LYS A 56 10.00 -1.60 9.83
N HIS A 57 9.15 -0.83 9.18
CA HIS A 57 8.84 -1.00 7.77
C HIS A 57 9.80 -0.15 6.93
N ILE A 58 10.38 -0.73 5.90
CA ILE A 58 11.02 -0.02 4.80
C ILE A 58 10.10 -0.19 3.61
N ALA A 59 9.61 0.91 3.04
CA ALA A 59 8.70 0.87 1.91
C ALA A 59 9.29 1.62 0.72
N VAL A 60 9.10 1.02 -0.45
CA VAL A 60 9.40 1.66 -1.74
C VAL A 60 8.08 2.17 -2.31
N LEU A 61 7.99 3.48 -2.50
CA LEU A 61 6.79 4.14 -2.98
C LEU A 61 6.87 4.25 -4.50
N TYR A 62 5.79 3.83 -5.16
CA TYR A 62 5.62 3.95 -6.60
C TYR A 62 4.43 4.85 -6.91
N LYS A 63 4.55 5.63 -7.97
CA LYS A 63 3.42 6.25 -8.64
C LYS A 63 3.02 5.36 -9.80
N ILE A 64 1.75 4.93 -9.82
CA ILE A 64 1.27 3.98 -10.81
C ILE A 64 0.11 4.52 -11.65
N GLU A 65 -0.01 4.01 -12.87
CA GLU A 65 -1.23 4.04 -13.67
C GLU A 65 -1.80 2.63 -13.74
N ILE A 66 -3.11 2.49 -13.53
CA ILE A 66 -3.80 1.20 -13.57
C ILE A 66 -4.93 1.18 -14.59
N ILE A 67 -5.27 -0.01 -15.06
CA ILE A 67 -6.38 -0.31 -15.97
C ILE A 67 -7.31 -1.32 -15.29
N GLY A 68 -8.62 -1.09 -15.36
CA GLY A 68 -9.64 -1.97 -14.82
C GLY A 68 -10.57 -1.27 -13.82
N GLU A 69 -11.55 -2.01 -13.34
CA GLU A 69 -12.42 -1.60 -12.25
C GLU A 69 -11.91 -2.19 -10.93
N ILE A 70 -11.94 -1.37 -9.87
CA ILE A 70 -11.47 -1.79 -8.56
C ILE A 70 -12.41 -2.82 -7.93
N LYS A 71 -11.82 -3.86 -7.33
CA LYS A 71 -12.53 -4.83 -6.51
C LYS A 71 -12.89 -4.20 -5.16
N ARG A 72 -14.19 -4.00 -4.94
CA ARG A 72 -14.73 -3.40 -3.70
C ARG A 72 -15.06 -4.43 -2.62
N GLU A 73 -15.00 -5.70 -2.97
CA GLU A 73 -15.36 -6.80 -2.09
C GLU A 73 -14.12 -7.36 -1.40
N SER A 74 -14.31 -7.86 -0.18
CA SER A 74 -13.27 -8.59 0.54
C SER A 74 -12.78 -9.79 -0.28
N ASP A 75 -11.51 -10.13 -0.10
CA ASP A 75 -10.93 -11.36 -0.65
C ASP A 75 -11.12 -12.58 0.27
N GLY A 76 -11.74 -12.39 1.43
CA GLY A 76 -11.95 -13.42 2.44
C GLY A 76 -10.67 -13.78 3.21
N LYS A 77 -9.61 -12.97 3.09
CA LYS A 77 -8.35 -13.14 3.81
C LYS A 77 -8.06 -11.89 4.64
N ASP A 78 -7.16 -11.05 4.19
CA ASP A 78 -6.61 -9.89 4.88
C ASP A 78 -7.02 -8.56 4.24
N SER A 79 -7.87 -8.60 3.20
CA SER A 79 -8.42 -7.42 2.54
C SER A 79 -9.93 -7.33 2.70
N ASP A 80 -10.42 -6.17 3.16
CA ASP A 80 -11.85 -5.81 3.16
C ASP A 80 -12.31 -5.28 1.77
N GLY A 81 -11.41 -5.32 0.78
CA GLY A 81 -11.60 -4.71 -0.54
C GLY A 81 -11.03 -3.29 -0.61
N CYS A 82 -11.19 -2.64 -1.77
CA CYS A 82 -10.62 -1.31 -2.00
C CYS A 82 -11.63 -0.27 -2.48
N ILE A 83 -11.33 1.00 -2.20
CA ILE A 83 -12.11 2.16 -2.62
C ILE A 83 -11.20 3.23 -3.22
N TRP A 84 -11.78 4.05 -4.08
CA TRP A 84 -11.15 5.31 -4.47
C TRP A 84 -11.45 6.38 -3.42
N GLN A 85 -10.40 6.88 -2.79
CA GLN A 85 -10.48 7.95 -1.79
C GLN A 85 -9.69 9.16 -2.27
N SER A 86 -10.28 10.36 -2.21
CA SER A 86 -9.52 11.59 -2.46
C SER A 86 -8.51 11.82 -1.34
N ILE A 87 -7.30 12.23 -1.72
CA ILE A 87 -6.21 12.56 -0.79
C ILE A 87 -6.63 13.67 0.20
N ASP A 88 -7.44 14.62 -0.27
CA ASP A 88 -7.86 15.80 0.49
C ASP A 88 -8.86 15.46 1.59
N THR A 89 -9.48 14.28 1.54
CA THR A 89 -10.52 13.83 2.47
C THR A 89 -10.07 12.65 3.33
N ILE A 90 -8.78 12.31 3.30
CA ILE A 90 -8.22 11.22 4.12
C ILE A 90 -8.32 11.58 5.61
N ASN A 91 -8.94 10.68 6.39
CA ASN A 91 -8.88 10.73 7.84
C ASN A 91 -7.61 10.04 8.35
N TYR A 92 -6.59 10.84 8.67
CA TYR A 92 -5.29 10.36 9.12
C TYR A 92 -5.28 9.52 10.41
N LYS A 93 -6.38 9.52 11.19
CA LYS A 93 -6.53 8.64 12.37
C LYS A 93 -6.94 7.22 12.01
N LYS A 94 -7.40 6.98 10.78
CA LYS A 94 -7.93 5.68 10.31
C LYS A 94 -7.01 4.98 9.29
N ILE A 95 -5.82 5.51 9.05
CA ILE A 95 -4.87 4.93 8.10
C ILE A 95 -3.60 4.51 8.82
N SER A 96 -2.86 3.58 8.22
CA SER A 96 -1.56 3.18 8.76
C SER A 96 -0.55 4.35 8.69
N PRO A 97 0.44 4.41 9.59
CA PRO A 97 1.46 5.47 9.59
C PRO A 97 2.16 5.65 8.25
N ILE A 98 2.29 4.57 7.50
CA ILE A 98 3.02 4.56 6.26
C ILE A 98 2.21 5.10 5.07
N VAL A 99 0.88 4.93 5.07
CA VAL A 99 -0.03 5.63 4.14
C VAL A 99 -0.01 7.14 4.40
N HIS A 100 0.08 7.56 5.67
CA HIS A 100 0.24 8.98 6.01
C HIS A 100 1.57 9.58 5.50
N ILE A 101 2.66 8.81 5.51
CA ILE A 101 3.94 9.25 4.93
C ILE A 101 3.80 9.35 3.41
N ALA A 102 3.26 8.31 2.78
CA ALA A 102 3.04 8.25 1.34
C ALA A 102 2.18 9.40 0.81
N SER A 103 1.13 9.81 1.53
CA SER A 103 0.23 10.88 1.08
C SER A 103 0.94 12.22 0.84
N LYS A 104 2.09 12.45 1.51
CA LYS A 104 2.91 13.67 1.35
C LYS A 104 3.64 13.75 0.00
N PHE A 105 3.73 12.63 -0.72
CA PHE A 105 4.39 12.52 -2.01
C PHE A 105 3.40 12.52 -3.19
N ILE A 106 2.09 12.47 -2.90
CA ILE A 106 1.03 12.55 -3.90
C ILE A 106 0.65 14.02 -4.05
N LYS A 107 1.25 14.69 -5.05
CA LYS A 107 0.82 15.99 -5.59
C LYS A 107 0.31 15.76 -7.00
#